data_AF-A0A3D4TPI9-F1
#
_entry.id   AF-A0A3D4TPI9-F1
#
_cell.length_a   1.000
_cell.length_b   1.000
_cell.length_c   1.000
_cell.angle_alpha   90.00
_cell.angle_beta   90.00
_cell.angle_gamma   90.00
#
_symmetry.space_group_name_H-M   'P 1'
#
loop_
_entity.id
_entity.type
_entity.pdbx_description
1 polymer ?
#
loop_
_entity_poly.entity_id
_entity_poly.type
_entity_poly.pdbx_seq_one_letter_code
_entity_poly.pdbx_strand_id
1 'polypeptide(L)'
;SVDLMRHVNEAPKGTMDFLFIELFLWGRAQGYARFSLGMAPLSGLAQHRLAGRWNRLAGLLARHGERFYGFSGLRRFKSKFDPQWRPRYLAAPGGMHLPAALLDATRLI
;
A
#
# COMPACT_ATOMS: atom_id res chain seq x y z
N SER A 1 -1.83 -14.82 -1.91
CA SER A 1 -1.35 -13.42 -1.95
C SER A 1 -0.14 -13.36 -2.84
N VAL A 2 0.27 -12.17 -3.27
CA VAL A 2 1.53 -11.96 -4.01
C VAL A 2 2.38 -10.95 -3.28
N ASP A 3 3.69 -11.04 -3.46
CA ASP A 3 4.67 -10.15 -2.85
C ASP A 3 5.44 -9.38 -3.93
N LEU A 4 6.21 -10.09 -4.76
CA LEU A 4 6.99 -9.48 -5.82
C LEU A 4 6.21 -9.43 -7.14
N MET A 5 6.26 -8.26 -7.79
CA MET A 5 5.73 -8.03 -9.13
C MET A 5 6.82 -7.38 -9.98
N ARG A 6 7.08 -7.91 -11.17
CA ARG A 6 8.12 -7.40 -12.07
C ARG A 6 7.50 -7.06 -13.41
N HIS A 7 7.90 -5.91 -13.95
CA HIS A 7 7.48 -5.43 -15.26
C HIS A 7 8.69 -5.44 -16.20
N VAL A 8 8.49 -5.91 -17.42
CA VAL A 8 9.48 -5.81 -18.50
C VAL A 8 9.02 -4.78 -19.51
N ASN A 9 9.96 -4.02 -20.11
CA ASN A 9 9.62 -2.87 -20.96
C ASN A 9 8.84 -3.26 -22.23
N GLU A 10 9.02 -4.49 -22.69
CA GLU A 10 8.35 -5.05 -23.87
C GLU A 10 6.93 -5.55 -23.57
N ALA A 11 6.54 -5.63 -22.29
CA ALA A 11 5.23 -6.12 -21.92
C ALA A 11 4.13 -5.18 -22.45
N PRO A 12 3.09 -5.71 -23.12
CA PRO A 12 1.94 -4.91 -23.53
C PRO A 12 1.26 -4.22 -22.34
N LYS A 13 0.65 -3.06 -22.61
CA LYS A 13 -0.18 -2.37 -21.62
C LYS A 13 -1.32 -3.30 -21.18
N GLY A 14 -1.53 -3.39 -19.86
CA GLY A 14 -2.57 -4.25 -19.28
C GLY A 14 -2.10 -5.66 -18.89
N THR A 15 -0.86 -6.04 -19.20
CA THR A 15 -0.30 -7.35 -18.78
C THR A 15 -0.44 -7.59 -17.28
N MET A 16 -0.18 -6.57 -16.46
CA MET A 16 -0.33 -6.66 -15.00
C MET A 16 -1.79 -6.86 -14.57
N ASP A 17 -2.74 -6.21 -15.26
CA ASP A 17 -4.16 -6.36 -14.95
C ASP A 17 -4.61 -7.79 -15.27
N PHE A 18 -4.21 -8.30 -16.45
CA PHE A 18 -4.48 -9.67 -16.88
C PHE A 18 -3.90 -10.71 -15.91
N LEU A 19 -2.64 -10.55 -15.50
CA LEU A 19 -1.97 -11.46 -14.56
C LEU A 19 -2.72 -11.56 -13.22
N PHE A 20 -3.24 -10.44 -12.70
CA PHE A 20 -4.05 -10.48 -11.48
C PHE A 20 -5.40 -11.17 -11.68
N ILE A 21 -6.06 -10.93 -12.80
CA ILE A 21 -7.35 -11.58 -13.13
C ILE A 21 -7.15 -13.11 -13.17
N GLU A 22 -6.12 -13.58 -13.87
CA GLU A 22 -5.78 -15.01 -13.92
C GLU A 22 -5.48 -15.58 -12.53
N LEU A 23 -4.75 -14.85 -11.69
CA LEU A 23 -4.49 -15.26 -10.30
C LEU A 23 -5.76 -15.36 -9.47
N PHE A 24 -6.74 -14.48 -9.66
CA PHE A 24 -8.02 -14.55 -8.95
C PHE A 24 -8.86 -15.73 -9.42
N LEU A 25 -8.90 -15.96 -10.73
CA LEU A 25 -9.63 -17.09 -11.32
C LEU A 25 -9.02 -18.41 -10.88
N TRP A 26 -7.69 -18.54 -10.94
CA TRP A 26 -6.97 -19.69 -10.42
C TRP A 26 -7.24 -19.88 -8.92
N GLY A 27 -7.13 -18.82 -8.12
CA GLY A 27 -7.38 -18.89 -6.68
C GLY A 27 -8.81 -19.34 -6.35
N ARG A 28 -9.79 -18.85 -7.11
CA ARG A 28 -11.19 -19.27 -6.99
C ARG A 28 -11.37 -20.75 -7.34
N ALA A 29 -10.74 -21.22 -8.42
CA ALA A 29 -10.78 -22.63 -8.82
C ALA A 29 -10.16 -23.56 -7.76
N GLN A 30 -9.17 -23.07 -7.01
CA GLN A 30 -8.57 -23.79 -5.88
C GLN A 30 -9.36 -23.65 -4.55
N GLY A 31 -10.50 -22.96 -4.55
CA GLY A 31 -11.34 -22.80 -3.36
C GLY A 31 -10.90 -21.70 -2.39
N TYR A 32 -9.97 -20.82 -2.77
CA TYR A 32 -9.61 -19.68 -1.93
C TYR A 32 -10.71 -18.62 -1.91
N ALA A 33 -11.13 -18.23 -0.71
CA ALA A 33 -12.18 -17.22 -0.53
C ALA A 33 -11.68 -15.77 -0.58
N ARG A 34 -10.37 -15.54 -0.37
CA ARG A 34 -9.80 -14.19 -0.25
C ARG A 34 -8.42 -14.12 -0.89
N PHE A 35 -8.15 -13.01 -1.56
CA PHE A 35 -6.85 -12.69 -2.11
C PHE A 35 -6.36 -11.35 -1.57
N SER A 36 -5.11 -11.31 -1.07
CA SER A 36 -4.48 -10.06 -0.62
C SER A 36 -3.67 -9.44 -1.76
N LEU A 37 -4.02 -8.20 -2.12
CA LEU A 37 -3.31 -7.38 -3.12
C LEU A 37 -2.09 -6.66 -2.53
N GLY A 38 -1.74 -6.92 -1.27
CA GLY A 38 -0.69 -6.19 -0.54
C GLY A 38 -1.12 -4.78 -0.12
N MET A 39 -0.25 -4.08 0.61
CA MET A 39 -0.55 -2.77 1.19
C MET A 39 -0.52 -1.64 0.14
N ALA A 40 -1.40 -0.64 0.29
CA ALA A 40 -1.26 0.66 -0.38
C ALA A 40 -1.09 1.72 0.72
N PRO A 41 0.14 1.94 1.19
CA PRO A 41 0.39 2.73 2.39
C PRO A 41 -0.01 4.18 2.18
N LEU A 42 -0.32 4.87 3.29
CA LEU A 42 -0.62 6.30 3.38
C LEU A 42 -1.86 6.80 2.61
N SER A 43 -2.52 5.98 1.78
CA SER A 43 -3.71 6.36 1.01
C SER A 43 -4.94 6.79 1.84
N GLY A 44 -4.95 6.50 3.15
CA GLY A 44 -6.03 6.89 4.08
C GLY A 44 -5.65 7.96 5.11
N LEU A 45 -4.40 8.44 5.13
CA LEU A 45 -3.96 9.39 6.16
C LEU A 45 -4.62 10.77 6.04
N ALA A 46 -5.06 11.15 4.85
CA ALA A 46 -5.75 12.43 4.63
C ALA A 46 -7.12 12.51 5.31
N GLN A 47 -7.75 11.38 5.67
CA GLN A 47 -9.13 11.36 6.18
C GLN A 47 -9.23 11.32 7.71
N HIS A 48 -8.13 11.19 8.46
CA HIS A 48 -8.19 11.06 9.93
C HIS A 48 -8.07 12.41 10.67
N ARG A 49 -9.13 12.74 11.40
CA ARG A 49 -9.44 14.02 12.09
C ARG A 49 -8.55 14.38 13.31
N LEU A 50 -7.31 13.90 13.40
CA LEU A 50 -6.36 14.18 14.50
C LEU A 50 -5.38 15.34 14.16
N ALA A 51 -5.84 16.27 13.31
CA ALA A 51 -5.09 17.17 12.43
C ALA A 51 -4.33 18.36 13.07
N GLY A 52 -3.99 18.31 14.36
CA GLY A 52 -3.16 19.38 14.97
C GLY A 52 -1.66 19.12 14.81
N ARG A 53 -1.16 18.13 15.57
CA ARG A 53 0.28 17.86 15.71
C ARG A 53 0.82 16.85 14.69
N TRP A 54 -0.06 16.09 14.03
CA TRP A 54 0.30 15.07 13.03
C TRP A 54 0.45 15.60 11.60
N ASN A 55 -0.02 16.81 11.30
CA ASN A 55 0.07 17.39 9.95
C ASN A 55 1.52 17.57 9.47
N ARG A 56 2.46 17.90 10.37
CA ARG A 56 3.88 18.04 10.02
C ARG A 56 4.51 16.71 9.63
N LEU A 57 4.15 15.64 10.34
CA LEU A 57 4.63 14.29 10.02
C LEU A 57 3.94 13.73 8.77
N ALA A 58 2.64 13.94 8.60
CA ALA A 58 1.91 13.59 7.39
C ALA A 58 2.51 14.29 6.15
N GLY A 59 2.88 15.57 6.27
CA GLY A 59 3.57 16.31 5.22
C GLY A 59 5.01 15.83 4.96
N LEU A 60 5.71 15.28 5.96
CA LEU A 60 7.04 14.68 5.78
C LEU A 60 6.95 13.28 5.14
N LEU A 61 5.98 12.47 5.57
CA LEU A 61 5.69 11.15 5.02
C LEU A 61 5.12 11.23 3.60
N ALA A 62 4.30 12.22 3.28
CA ALA A 62 3.84 12.45 1.91
C ALA A 62 5.01 12.85 0.99
N ARG A 63 5.86 13.79 1.44
CA ARG A 63 7.01 14.28 0.66
C ARG A 63 8.12 13.23 0.47
N HIS A 64 8.39 12.40 1.48
CA HIS A 64 9.36 11.31 1.34
C HIS A 64 8.72 10.08 0.69
N GLY A 65 7.44 9.82 0.94
CA GLY A 65 6.71 8.67 0.42
C GLY A 65 6.54 8.68 -1.09
N GLU A 66 6.20 9.83 -1.69
CA GLU A 66 6.11 9.95 -3.16
C GLU A 66 7.44 9.64 -3.86
N ARG A 67 8.57 9.92 -3.20
CA ARG A 67 9.90 9.69 -3.77
C ARG A 67 10.33 8.22 -3.72
N PHE A 68 9.79 7.43 -2.78
CA PHE A 68 10.11 6.01 -2.68
C PHE A 68 9.08 5.11 -3.38
N TYR A 69 7.83 5.53 -3.52
CA TYR A 69 6.79 4.72 -4.16
C TYR A 69 5.66 5.61 -4.69
N GLY A 70 5.28 5.43 -5.95
CA GLY A 70 4.09 6.03 -6.56
C GLY A 70 2.78 5.50 -5.96
N PHE A 71 2.55 5.74 -4.67
CA PHE A 71 1.49 5.15 -3.86
C PHE A 71 0.08 5.50 -4.35
N SER A 72 -0.11 6.69 -4.92
CA SER A 72 -1.37 7.11 -5.53
C SER A 72 -1.70 6.26 -6.77
N GLY A 73 -0.69 5.95 -7.59
CA GLY A 73 -0.79 5.03 -8.73
C GLY A 73 -1.09 3.60 -8.28
N LEU A 74 -0.41 3.12 -7.23
CA LEU A 74 -0.63 1.77 -6.69
C LEU A 74 -2.03 1.60 -6.09
N ARG A 75 -2.53 2.60 -5.36
CA ARG A 75 -3.90 2.62 -4.84
C ARG A 75 -4.92 2.57 -5.98
N ARG A 76 -4.74 3.43 -6.99
CA ARG A 76 -5.61 3.48 -8.19
C ARG A 76 -5.60 2.15 -8.95
N PHE A 77 -4.43 1.55 -9.12
CA PHE A 77 -4.28 0.24 -9.75
C PHE A 77 -5.07 -0.83 -8.99
N LYS A 78 -4.91 -0.90 -7.66
CA LYS A 78 -5.62 -1.90 -6.83
C LYS A 78 -7.12 -1.68 -6.79
N SER A 79 -7.58 -0.42 -6.83
CA SER A 79 -9.01 -0.10 -6.86
C SER A 79 -9.75 -0.65 -8.08
N LYS A 80 -9.06 -0.99 -9.18
CA LYS A 80 -9.67 -1.60 -10.37
C LYS A 80 -10.38 -2.93 -10.07
N PHE A 81 -9.95 -3.63 -9.02
CA PHE A 81 -10.44 -4.96 -8.65
C PHE A 81 -11.48 -4.93 -7.52
N ASP A 82 -12.01 -3.75 -7.19
CA ASP A 82 -12.97 -3.51 -6.11
C ASP A 82 -12.61 -4.22 -4.77
N PRO A 83 -11.41 -4.00 -4.21
CA PRO A 83 -10.99 -4.70 -3.01
C PRO A 83 -11.65 -4.13 -1.75
N GLN A 84 -11.89 -5.01 -0.77
CA GLN A 84 -12.23 -4.57 0.58
C GLN A 84 -10.99 -3.99 1.28
N TRP A 85 -11.01 -2.68 1.51
CA TRP A 85 -9.92 -1.98 2.18
C TRP A 85 -9.92 -2.23 3.68
N ARG A 86 -8.75 -2.61 4.22
CA ARG A 86 -8.55 -2.83 5.66
C ARG A 86 -7.43 -1.95 6.17
N PRO A 87 -7.65 -1.15 7.23
CA PRO A 87 -6.59 -0.33 7.81
C PRO A 87 -5.50 -1.22 8.42
N ARG A 88 -4.26 -0.75 8.35
CA ARG A 88 -3.10 -1.36 8.99
C ARG A 88 -2.47 -0.31 9.91
N TYR A 89 -2.11 -0.72 11.11
CA TYR A 89 -1.63 0.17 12.16
C TYR A 89 -0.21 -0.24 12.55
N LEU A 90 0.60 0.76 12.87
CA LEU A 90 1.89 0.56 13.53
C LEU A 90 1.67 0.76 15.03
N ALA A 91 1.98 -0.26 15.83
CA ALA A 91 1.99 -0.15 17.28
C ALA A 91 3.39 0.29 17.72
N ALA A 92 3.47 1.43 18.42
CA ALA A 92 4.70 1.92 19.03
C ALA A 92 4.39 2.63 20.36
N PRO A 93 5.39 2.80 21.24
CA PRO A 93 5.22 3.59 22.46
C PRO A 93 4.73 5.00 22.13
N GLY A 94 3.83 5.53 22.96
CA GLY A 94 3.25 6.86 22.76
C GLY A 94 4.26 8.00 22.87
N GLY A 95 3.86 9.21 22.46
CA GLY A 95 4.70 10.40 22.55
C GLY A 95 5.78 10.47 21.46
N MET A 96 7.02 10.84 21.83
CA MET A 96 8.12 11.08 20.89
C MET A 96 8.73 9.81 20.29
N HIS A 97 8.35 8.64 20.80
CA HIS A 97 8.86 7.35 20.32
C HIS A 97 8.21 6.89 19.01
N LEU A 98 7.03 7.40 18.66
CA LEU A 98 6.33 6.99 17.43
C LEU A 98 6.99 7.57 16.16
N PRO A 99 7.41 8.85 16.10
CA PRO A 99 8.26 9.33 15.01
C PRO A 99 9.58 8.56 14.88
N ALA A 100 10.22 8.20 15.99
CA ALA A 100 11.44 7.40 15.97
C ALA A 100 11.20 6.00 15.39
N ALA A 101 10.15 5.30 15.86
CA ALA A 101 9.77 3.98 15.34
C ALA A 101 9.45 3.99 13.84
N LEU A 102 8.82 5.07 13.34
CA LEU A 102 8.58 5.25 11.90
C LEU A 102 9.87 5.42 11.11
N LEU A 103 10.82 6.21 11.62
CA LEU A 103 12.13 6.39 10.99
C LEU A 103 12.93 5.08 10.99
N ASP A 104 12.93 4.34 12.10
CA ASP A 104 13.63 3.06 12.21
C ASP A 104 13.04 2.02 11.24
N ALA A 105 11.71 1.94 11.17
CA ALA A 105 11.04 1.08 10.19
C ALA A 105 11.35 1.48 8.74
N THR A 106 11.50 2.78 8.46
CA THR A 106 11.84 3.27 7.12
C THR A 106 13.31 3.00 6.77
N ARG A 107 14.23 3.03 7.75
CA ARG A 107 15.65 2.70 7.56
C ARG A 107 15.93 1.22 7.38
N LEU A 108 15.05 0.36 7.89
CA LEU A 108 15.18 -1.09 7.77
C LEU A 108 14.79 -1.61 6.38
N ILE A 109 13.98 -0.84 5.64
CA ILE A 109 13.48 -1.16 4.29
C ILE A 109 14.45 -0.61 3.26
#